data_AF-A0AAW2RRX2-F1
#
_entry.id   AF-A0AAW2RRX2-F1
#
_cell.length_a   1.000
_cell.length_b   1.000
_cell.length_c   1.000
_cell.angle_alpha   90.00
_cell.angle_beta   90.00
_cell.angle_gamma   90.00
#
_symmetry.space_group_name_H-M   'P 1'
#
loop_
_entity.id
_entity.type
_entity.pdbx_description
1 polymer ?
#
loop_
_entity_poly.entity_id
_entity_poly.type
_entity_poly.pdbx_seq_one_letter_code
_entity_poly.pdbx_strand_id
1 'polypeptide(L)'
;MLLGHNDKYLADSGMQVTIAFNHFGEGLVQRMPRCRRGYIHVVNNDFTEWQMYAIGGSANPTINSQGNRYMAPMDPNAKEVTKRVETDEREWSDWNWRTDGDIMVNGAFFVPSGEGLSMQYAKASSVEPKSAALIDQLTMNAGVLGGPRDNSVSISYGGGATTGATSYGGGGSSTGGNSGGGGDGDFFGMEDQCWFFNYFSNDLKS
;
A
#
# COMPACT_ATOMS: atom_id res chain seq x y z
N MET A 1 -8.97 0.34 -0.16
CA MET A 1 -9.05 1.66 0.52
C MET A 1 -9.73 2.68 -0.36
N LEU A 2 -10.84 3.31 0.08
CA LEU A 2 -11.58 4.31 -0.67
C LEU A 2 -11.57 5.66 0.07
N LEU A 3 -11.09 6.71 -0.58
CA LEU A 3 -11.03 8.07 -0.03
C LEU A 3 -11.99 8.94 -0.84
N GLY A 4 -13.10 9.35 -0.23
CA GLY A 4 -14.21 10.04 -0.89
C GLY A 4 -15.21 9.05 -1.51
N HIS A 5 -16.49 9.21 -1.15
CA HIS A 5 -17.55 8.26 -1.52
C HIS A 5 -18.23 8.61 -2.85
N ASN A 6 -18.40 9.90 -3.15
CA ASN A 6 -19.20 10.38 -4.28
C ASN A 6 -18.44 11.46 -5.07
N ASP A 7 -18.36 11.28 -6.39
CA ASP A 7 -17.70 12.22 -7.30
C ASP A 7 -18.28 13.63 -7.25
N LYS A 8 -19.54 13.81 -6.86
CA LYS A 8 -20.23 15.10 -6.78
C LYS A 8 -20.15 15.77 -5.40
N TYR A 9 -19.56 15.11 -4.40
CA TYR A 9 -19.51 15.66 -3.05
C TYR A 9 -18.35 16.65 -2.89
N LEU A 10 -18.64 17.93 -3.13
CA LEU A 10 -17.61 18.98 -3.24
C LEU A 10 -16.81 19.22 -1.94
N ALA A 11 -17.36 18.89 -0.77
CA ALA A 11 -16.67 19.08 0.50
C ALA A 11 -15.39 18.24 0.61
N ASP A 12 -15.30 17.10 -0.10
CA ASP A 12 -14.08 16.26 -0.14
C ASP A 12 -12.91 16.96 -0.88
N SER A 13 -13.13 18.10 -1.54
CA SER A 13 -12.06 18.89 -2.16
C SER A 13 -11.06 19.45 -1.12
N GLY A 14 -11.51 19.61 0.14
CA GLY A 14 -10.64 19.98 1.26
C GLY A 14 -9.95 18.80 1.95
N MET A 15 -10.26 17.56 1.54
CA MET A 15 -9.67 16.35 2.14
C MET A 15 -8.16 16.31 1.86
N GLN A 16 -7.38 16.04 2.91
CA GLN A 16 -5.94 15.83 2.82
C GLN A 16 -5.60 14.53 3.53
N VAL A 17 -4.92 13.62 2.84
CA VAL A 17 -4.54 12.32 3.39
C VAL A 17 -3.08 12.01 3.07
N THR A 18 -2.33 11.60 4.08
CA THR A 18 -0.98 11.03 3.91
C THR A 18 -1.06 9.52 4.16
N ILE A 19 -0.64 8.72 3.18
CA ILE A 19 -0.52 7.27 3.27
C ILE A 19 0.97 6.98 3.30
N ALA A 20 1.48 6.51 4.44
CA ALA A 20 2.90 6.30 4.65
C ALA A 20 3.24 5.00 5.34
N PHE A 21 4.38 4.41 4.95
CA PHE A 21 5.01 3.26 5.60
C PHE A 21 4.13 1.99 5.66
N ASN A 22 3.18 1.86 4.73
CA ASN A 22 2.34 0.67 4.60
C ASN A 22 3.01 -0.37 3.71
N HIS A 23 2.69 -1.65 3.97
CA HIS A 23 2.97 -2.75 3.06
C HIS A 23 1.63 -3.25 2.49
N PHE A 24 1.41 -2.97 1.21
CA PHE A 24 0.29 -3.48 0.43
C PHE A 24 0.74 -4.77 -0.26
N GLY A 25 0.45 -5.89 0.39
CA GLY A 25 0.88 -7.22 -0.05
C GLY A 25 0.07 -7.80 -1.20
N GLU A 26 0.39 -9.06 -1.52
CA GLU A 26 -0.23 -9.83 -2.61
C GLU A 26 -1.74 -10.03 -2.42
N GLY A 27 -2.43 -10.35 -3.52
CA GLY A 27 -3.87 -10.64 -3.52
C GLY A 27 -4.77 -9.40 -3.45
N LEU A 28 -4.21 -8.21 -3.29
CA LEU A 28 -4.98 -6.96 -3.35
C LEU A 28 -5.41 -6.66 -4.79
N VAL A 29 -6.71 -6.62 -5.01
CA VAL A 29 -7.26 -6.42 -6.36
C VAL A 29 -7.00 -4.99 -6.84
N GLN A 30 -7.34 -4.00 -6.02
CA GLN A 30 -7.31 -2.59 -6.40
C GLN A 30 -7.45 -1.64 -5.19
N ARG A 31 -7.35 -0.34 -5.46
CA ARG A 31 -7.69 0.76 -4.54
C ARG A 31 -6.73 0.87 -3.36
N MET A 32 -5.45 1.05 -3.65
CA MET A 32 -4.40 1.32 -2.68
C MET A 32 -3.74 2.69 -2.95
N PRO A 33 -4.46 3.82 -2.80
CA PRO A 33 -5.90 4.01 -2.59
C PRO A 33 -6.69 4.15 -3.90
N ARG A 34 -8.03 4.22 -3.80
CA ARG A 34 -8.87 4.92 -4.79
C ARG A 34 -9.37 6.24 -4.21
N CYS A 35 -9.08 7.34 -4.90
CA CYS A 35 -9.34 8.68 -4.42
C CYS A 35 -10.41 9.42 -5.24
N ARG A 36 -11.15 10.29 -4.56
CA ARG A 36 -12.04 11.27 -5.18
C ARG A 36 -11.81 12.63 -4.57
N ARG A 37 -11.50 13.62 -5.41
CA ARG A 37 -11.15 14.98 -4.99
C ARG A 37 -10.00 14.97 -3.97
N GLY A 38 -9.76 16.11 -3.34
CA GLY A 38 -8.79 16.26 -2.27
C GLY A 38 -7.34 16.09 -2.73
N TYR A 39 -6.45 16.08 -1.75
CA TYR A 39 -5.02 15.90 -1.91
C TYR A 39 -4.54 14.65 -1.19
N ILE A 40 -3.81 13.80 -1.88
CA ILE A 40 -3.31 12.54 -1.35
C ILE A 40 -1.81 12.45 -1.56
N HIS A 41 -1.08 12.32 -0.46
CA HIS A 41 0.35 12.05 -0.45
C HIS A 41 0.58 10.56 -0.16
N VAL A 42 1.05 9.82 -1.16
CA VAL A 42 1.43 8.41 -1.04
C VAL A 42 2.94 8.36 -0.93
N VAL A 43 3.46 8.10 0.27
CA VAL A 43 4.91 8.23 0.55
C VAL A 43 5.51 7.02 1.22
N ASN A 44 6.62 6.51 0.69
CA ASN A 44 7.36 5.39 1.27
C ASN A 44 6.52 4.16 1.66
N ASN A 45 5.61 3.74 0.78
CA ASN A 45 4.88 2.49 0.90
C ASN A 45 5.48 1.43 -0.02
N ASP A 46 5.24 0.17 0.31
CA ASP A 46 5.61 -0.99 -0.48
C ASP A 46 4.37 -1.61 -1.12
N PHE A 47 4.33 -1.70 -2.45
CA PHE A 47 3.21 -2.27 -3.21
C PHE A 47 3.68 -3.51 -3.94
N THR A 48 3.01 -4.63 -3.67
CA THR A 48 3.37 -5.94 -4.21
C THR A 48 2.18 -6.57 -4.92
N GLU A 49 2.35 -6.85 -6.21
CA GLU A 49 1.46 -7.70 -7.03
C GLU A 49 -0.05 -7.39 -6.93
N TRP A 50 -0.43 -6.16 -7.27
CA TRP A 50 -1.84 -5.81 -7.45
C TRP A 50 -2.47 -6.56 -8.63
N GLN A 51 -3.78 -6.85 -8.60
CA GLN A 51 -4.42 -7.56 -9.70
C GLN A 51 -4.99 -6.66 -10.81
N MET A 52 -5.32 -5.40 -10.50
CA MET A 52 -5.93 -4.47 -11.46
C MET A 52 -5.21 -3.13 -11.55
N TYR A 53 -5.02 -2.45 -10.42
CA TYR A 53 -4.19 -1.24 -10.29
C TYR A 53 -3.82 -1.01 -8.83
N ALA A 54 -2.70 -0.35 -8.57
CA ALA A 54 -2.36 0.08 -7.21
C ALA A 54 -3.16 1.34 -6.84
N ILE A 55 -2.90 2.46 -7.52
CA ILE A 55 -3.48 3.76 -7.23
C ILE A 55 -4.52 4.12 -8.28
N GLY A 56 -5.69 4.59 -7.86
CA GLY A 56 -6.68 5.07 -8.81
C GLY A 56 -7.50 6.24 -8.31
N GLY A 57 -8.34 6.78 -9.17
CA GLY A 57 -9.20 7.88 -8.79
C GLY A 57 -10.20 8.31 -9.85
N SER A 58 -11.16 9.11 -9.41
CA SER A 58 -12.18 9.79 -10.21
C SER A 58 -12.43 11.18 -9.62
N ALA A 59 -13.06 12.08 -10.37
CA ALA A 59 -13.38 13.44 -9.90
C ALA A 59 -12.17 14.30 -9.47
N ASN A 60 -11.09 14.28 -10.25
CA ASN A 60 -9.93 15.18 -10.12
C ASN A 60 -9.28 15.22 -8.72
N PRO A 61 -8.79 14.09 -8.18
CA PRO A 61 -7.92 14.09 -7.01
C PRO A 61 -6.51 14.53 -7.40
N THR A 62 -5.83 15.26 -6.51
CA THR A 62 -4.39 15.52 -6.63
C THR A 62 -3.63 14.39 -5.93
N ILE A 63 -2.77 13.67 -6.67
CA ILE A 63 -2.01 12.54 -6.16
C ILE A 63 -0.51 12.84 -6.27
N ASN A 64 0.15 12.78 -5.11
CA ASN A 64 1.58 12.89 -4.98
C ASN A 64 2.16 11.55 -4.53
N SER A 65 2.80 10.81 -5.43
CA SER A 65 3.53 9.58 -5.10
C SER A 65 5.02 9.88 -4.93
N GLN A 66 5.59 9.59 -3.75
CA GLN A 66 7.02 9.79 -3.49
C GLN A 66 7.71 8.64 -2.76
N GLY A 67 8.87 8.21 -3.26
CA GLY A 67 9.74 7.26 -2.56
C GLY A 67 9.11 5.88 -2.27
N ASN A 68 8.06 5.48 -2.99
CA ASN A 68 7.41 4.18 -2.87
C ASN A 68 8.16 3.12 -3.70
N ARG A 69 7.87 1.84 -3.43
CA ARG A 69 8.26 0.73 -4.31
C ARG A 69 7.01 0.10 -4.91
N TYR A 70 6.97 -0.01 -6.23
CA TYR A 70 5.89 -0.67 -6.97
C TYR A 70 6.42 -1.91 -7.68
N MET A 71 6.11 -3.08 -7.15
CA MET A 71 6.41 -4.36 -7.78
C MET A 71 5.17 -4.89 -8.49
N ALA A 72 5.13 -4.73 -9.82
CA ALA A 72 4.01 -5.19 -10.62
C ALA A 72 3.89 -6.73 -10.60
N PRO A 73 2.67 -7.27 -10.72
CA PRO A 73 2.44 -8.71 -10.88
C PRO A 73 3.04 -9.24 -12.19
N MET A 74 3.08 -10.56 -12.36
CA MET A 74 3.54 -11.17 -13.62
C MET A 74 2.62 -10.91 -14.82
N ASP A 75 1.33 -10.65 -14.59
CA ASP A 75 0.38 -10.34 -15.66
C ASP A 75 0.82 -9.09 -16.45
N PRO A 76 1.06 -9.19 -17.77
CA PRO A 76 1.43 -8.04 -18.60
C PRO A 76 0.35 -6.96 -18.68
N ASN A 77 -0.91 -7.27 -18.37
CA ASN A 77 -2.01 -6.31 -18.41
C ASN A 77 -2.13 -5.46 -17.13
N ALA A 78 -1.39 -5.82 -16.07
CA ALA A 78 -1.45 -5.17 -14.77
C ALA A 78 -0.14 -4.45 -14.41
N LYS A 79 0.56 -3.90 -15.40
CA LYS A 79 1.84 -3.19 -15.21
C LYS A 79 1.68 -1.71 -14.85
N GLU A 80 0.57 -1.09 -15.24
CA GLU A 80 0.31 0.30 -14.89
C GLU A 80 -0.08 0.41 -13.41
N VAL A 81 0.66 1.22 -12.66
CA VAL A 81 0.39 1.53 -11.24
C VAL A 81 -0.92 2.29 -11.09
N THR A 82 -1.20 3.19 -12.04
CA THR A 82 -2.27 4.18 -12.01
C THR A 82 -3.52 3.71 -12.75
N LYS A 83 -4.71 4.10 -12.27
CA LYS A 83 -5.96 3.96 -13.02
C LYS A 83 -6.91 5.14 -12.83
N ARG A 84 -7.22 5.83 -13.93
CA ARG A 84 -8.31 6.82 -13.99
C ARG A 84 -9.61 6.08 -14.24
N VAL A 85 -10.54 6.17 -13.30
CA VAL A 85 -11.76 5.35 -13.28
C VAL A 85 -12.89 6.13 -13.93
N GLU A 86 -13.55 5.53 -14.93
CA GLU A 86 -14.77 6.06 -15.58
C GLU A 86 -14.60 7.49 -16.11
N THR A 87 -13.41 7.82 -16.62
CA THR A 87 -13.06 9.18 -17.08
C THR A 87 -12.31 9.11 -18.40
N ASP A 88 -12.70 9.94 -19.36
CA ASP A 88 -12.02 10.07 -20.65
C ASP A 88 -10.66 10.75 -20.51
N GLU A 89 -9.71 10.40 -21.38
CA GLU A 89 -8.35 10.96 -21.37
C GLU A 89 -8.31 12.47 -21.49
N ARG A 90 -9.25 13.06 -22.23
CA ARG A 90 -9.40 14.51 -22.36
C ARG A 90 -9.80 15.21 -21.07
N GLU A 91 -10.42 14.48 -20.14
CA GLU A 91 -10.88 15.02 -18.86
C GLU A 91 -9.82 14.84 -17.77
N TRP A 92 -9.09 13.72 -17.77
CA TRP A 92 -8.09 13.47 -16.73
C TRP A 92 -6.69 13.98 -17.04
N SER A 93 -6.38 14.38 -18.28
CA SER A 93 -5.05 14.89 -18.66
C SER A 93 -4.58 16.06 -17.77
N ASP A 94 -5.53 16.85 -17.29
CA ASP A 94 -5.28 18.04 -16.47
C ASP A 94 -5.22 17.72 -14.97
N TRP A 95 -5.49 16.47 -14.57
CA TRP A 95 -5.43 16.05 -13.17
C TRP A 95 -3.98 15.93 -12.73
N ASN A 96 -3.69 16.42 -11.53
CA ASN A 96 -2.32 16.51 -11.02
C ASN A 96 -1.89 15.20 -10.35
N TRP A 97 -1.33 14.29 -11.14
CA TRP A 97 -0.81 13.00 -10.66
C TRP A 97 0.69 12.94 -10.94
N ARG A 98 1.49 12.88 -9.88
CA ARG A 98 2.95 12.87 -10.00
C ARG A 98 3.57 11.67 -9.27
N THR A 99 4.74 11.28 -9.77
CA THR A 99 5.65 10.30 -9.18
C THR A 99 7.03 10.94 -9.04
N ASP A 100 7.70 10.74 -7.91
CA ASP A 100 9.03 11.30 -7.64
C ASP A 100 9.83 10.38 -6.70
N GLY A 101 11.01 9.92 -7.13
CA GLY A 101 11.84 9.01 -6.33
C GLY A 101 11.25 7.61 -6.10
N ASP A 102 10.16 7.25 -6.76
CA ASP A 102 9.56 5.90 -6.71
C ASP A 102 10.42 4.89 -7.48
N ILE A 103 10.49 3.65 -7.00
CA ILE A 103 11.13 2.51 -7.70
C ILE A 103 10.05 1.65 -8.35
N MET A 104 10.21 1.42 -9.65
CA MET A 104 9.34 0.56 -10.45
C MET A 104 10.04 -0.77 -10.71
N VAL A 105 9.41 -1.88 -10.32
CA VAL A 105 9.96 -3.24 -10.43
C VAL A 105 9.04 -4.10 -11.29
N ASN A 106 9.63 -5.09 -11.98
CA ASN A 106 8.92 -6.04 -12.84
C ASN A 106 8.10 -5.38 -13.96
N GLY A 107 8.64 -4.30 -14.54
CA GLY A 107 7.98 -3.57 -15.62
C GLY A 107 6.81 -2.70 -15.17
N ALA A 108 6.66 -2.45 -13.86
CA ALA A 108 5.74 -1.44 -13.37
C ALA A 108 6.03 -0.08 -14.03
N PHE A 109 4.99 0.70 -14.25
CA PHE A 109 5.15 2.10 -14.66
C PHE A 109 4.02 2.96 -14.12
N PHE A 110 4.33 4.23 -13.91
CA PHE A 110 3.38 5.25 -13.49
C PHE A 110 3.18 6.22 -14.64
N VAL A 111 1.93 6.51 -14.99
CA VAL A 111 1.61 7.52 -16.00
C VAL A 111 1.29 8.82 -15.26
N PRO A 112 2.15 9.85 -15.29
CA PRO A 112 1.87 11.14 -14.67
C PRO A 112 0.93 12.00 -15.53
N SER A 113 0.33 13.02 -14.92
CA SER A 113 -0.53 14.01 -15.60
C SER A 113 -0.55 15.35 -14.86
N GLY A 114 -1.07 16.40 -15.52
CA GLY A 114 -1.11 17.76 -14.99
C GLY A 114 0.24 18.49 -15.04
N GLU A 115 0.34 19.63 -14.36
CA GLU A 115 1.45 20.58 -14.53
C GLU A 115 2.75 20.18 -13.79
N GLY A 116 2.75 19.08 -13.04
CA GLY A 116 3.93 18.51 -12.36
C GLY A 116 4.53 19.35 -11.21
N LEU A 117 4.31 20.67 -11.19
CA LEU A 117 4.90 21.65 -10.28
C LEU A 117 3.85 22.59 -9.70
N SER A 118 2.86 22.06 -8.97
CA SER A 118 1.89 22.90 -8.28
C SER A 118 2.39 23.28 -6.88
N MET A 119 2.20 24.55 -6.47
CA MET A 119 2.37 24.97 -5.06
C MET A 119 1.49 24.16 -4.09
N GLN A 120 0.55 23.36 -4.59
CA GLN A 120 -0.32 22.50 -3.78
C GLN A 120 0.47 21.36 -3.12
N TYR A 121 1.54 20.87 -3.74
CA TYR A 121 2.40 19.83 -3.14
C TYR A 121 3.19 20.34 -1.93
N ALA A 122 3.60 21.60 -1.94
CA ALA A 122 4.33 22.23 -0.85
C ALA A 122 3.45 22.46 0.40
N LYS A 123 2.12 22.55 0.24
CA LYS A 123 1.19 22.82 1.35
C LYS A 123 0.87 21.59 2.21
N ALA A 124 1.23 20.39 1.76
CA ALA A 124 0.73 19.14 2.35
C ALA A 124 1.84 18.13 2.67
N SER A 125 3.10 18.57 2.78
CA SER A 125 4.18 17.71 3.27
C SER A 125 4.15 17.64 4.79
N SER A 126 3.55 16.59 5.34
CA SER A 126 3.68 16.24 6.76
C SER A 126 4.91 15.36 7.05
N VAL A 127 5.49 14.75 6.01
CA VAL A 127 6.59 13.79 6.08
C VAL A 127 7.48 13.99 4.87
N GLU A 128 8.78 14.15 5.10
CA GLU A 128 9.77 14.19 4.02
C GLU A 128 9.98 12.79 3.43
N PRO A 129 9.92 12.65 2.09
CA PRO A 129 10.12 11.36 1.44
C PRO A 129 11.56 10.88 1.60
N LYS A 130 11.71 9.63 2.03
CA LYS A 130 13.01 8.93 2.04
C LYS A 130 13.24 8.20 0.72
N SER A 131 14.48 7.80 0.47
CA SER A 131 14.81 6.98 -0.69
C SER A 131 14.02 5.66 -0.67
N ALA A 132 13.43 5.31 -1.82
CA ALA A 132 12.73 4.04 -2.01
C ALA A 132 13.66 2.81 -1.81
N ALA A 133 14.99 3.00 -1.84
CA ALA A 133 15.95 1.94 -1.51
C ALA A 133 15.86 1.46 -0.05
N LEU A 134 15.26 2.26 0.84
CA LEU A 134 15.09 1.91 2.27
C LEU A 134 13.72 1.29 2.57
N ILE A 135 12.90 0.99 1.55
CA ILE A 135 11.49 0.57 1.75
C ILE A 135 11.36 -0.66 2.63
N ASP A 136 12.26 -1.64 2.50
CA ASP A 136 12.26 -2.82 3.37
C ASP A 136 12.40 -2.45 4.85
N GLN A 137 13.30 -1.50 5.17
CA GLN A 137 13.48 -1.01 6.54
C GLN A 137 12.32 -0.13 7.00
N LEU A 138 11.79 0.71 6.12
CA LEU A 138 10.71 1.65 6.45
C LEU A 138 9.39 0.93 6.71
N THR A 139 9.15 -0.19 6.03
CA THR A 139 7.91 -0.98 6.15
C THR A 139 8.10 -2.25 6.97
N MET A 140 9.28 -2.48 7.59
CA MET A 140 9.59 -3.70 8.35
C MET A 140 8.69 -3.95 9.57
N ASN A 141 8.06 -2.89 10.08
CA ASN A 141 7.16 -2.96 11.24
C ASN A 141 5.70 -2.67 10.85
N ALA A 142 5.37 -2.70 9.55
CA ALA A 142 3.99 -2.63 9.10
C ALA A 142 3.20 -3.83 9.65
N GLY A 143 1.98 -3.58 10.14
CA GLY A 143 1.12 -4.55 10.81
C GLY A 143 0.97 -4.31 12.31
N VAL A 144 0.47 -5.31 13.02
CA VAL A 144 0.27 -5.24 14.48
C VAL A 144 1.60 -5.36 15.22
N LEU A 145 1.78 -4.56 16.27
CA LEU A 145 2.98 -4.61 17.11
C LEU A 145 3.12 -5.97 17.81
N GLY A 146 4.29 -6.59 17.70
CA GLY A 146 4.64 -7.83 18.43
C GLY A 146 4.07 -9.13 17.85
N GLY A 147 3.39 -9.08 16.70
CA GLY A 147 2.93 -10.27 15.99
C GLY A 147 4.04 -10.93 15.16
N PRO A 148 4.04 -12.27 14.98
CA PRO A 148 4.90 -12.93 14.01
C PRO A 148 4.56 -12.45 12.60
N ARG A 149 5.57 -12.14 11.78
CA ARG A 149 5.38 -11.99 10.33
C ARG A 149 5.31 -13.38 9.70
N ASP A 150 4.30 -13.60 8.87
CA ASP A 150 4.26 -14.77 7.99
C ASP A 150 5.19 -14.48 6.81
N ASN A 151 6.50 -14.66 7.01
CA ASN A 151 7.43 -14.67 5.88
C ASN A 151 8.61 -15.62 6.16
N SER A 152 8.62 -16.72 5.43
CA SER A 152 9.60 -17.80 5.46
C SER A 152 10.92 -17.42 4.76
N VAL A 153 11.51 -16.28 5.10
CA VAL A 153 12.88 -15.93 4.69
C VAL A 153 13.60 -15.32 5.89
N SER A 154 14.32 -16.17 6.61
CA SER A 154 15.24 -15.78 7.67
C SER A 154 16.42 -15.01 7.08
N ILE A 155 16.34 -13.68 7.05
CA ILE A 155 17.54 -12.85 6.86
C ILE A 155 18.26 -12.78 8.21
N SER A 156 19.20 -13.71 8.39
CA SER A 156 20.13 -13.74 9.53
C SER A 156 21.11 -12.57 9.42
N TYR A 157 20.90 -11.51 10.19
CA TYR A 157 21.96 -10.55 10.47
C TYR A 157 22.92 -11.18 11.50
N GLY A 158 24.10 -11.60 11.01
CA GLY A 158 25.19 -12.05 11.86
C GLY A 158 25.76 -10.88 12.66
N GLY A 159 25.73 -10.99 13.99
CA GLY A 159 26.47 -10.09 14.87
C GLY A 159 26.09 -10.21 16.35
N GLY A 160 26.97 -10.84 17.14
CA GLY A 160 27.10 -10.57 18.58
C GLY A 160 26.67 -11.70 19.50
N ALA A 161 27.65 -12.46 20.00
CA ALA A 161 27.48 -13.49 21.00
C ALA A 161 27.04 -12.93 22.37
N THR A 162 26.05 -13.56 22.99
CA THR A 162 25.92 -13.64 24.45
C THR A 162 25.61 -15.08 24.85
N THR A 163 26.57 -15.66 25.55
CA THR A 163 26.59 -16.98 26.17
C THR A 163 25.55 -17.10 27.30
N GLY A 164 24.84 -18.23 27.38
CA GLY A 164 24.04 -18.53 28.58
C GLY A 164 23.14 -19.78 28.52
N ALA A 165 23.76 -20.95 28.75
CA ALA A 165 23.22 -22.10 29.50
C ALA A 165 22.12 -23.05 28.91
N THR A 166 22.63 -24.22 28.51
CA THR A 166 22.22 -25.61 28.87
C THR A 166 20.81 -26.15 28.63
N SER A 167 20.78 -27.09 27.67
CA SER A 167 19.98 -28.31 27.51
C SER A 167 19.39 -28.96 28.78
N TYR A 168 18.11 -29.35 28.72
CA TYR A 168 17.65 -30.69 29.15
C TYR A 168 16.38 -31.09 28.37
N GLY A 169 16.36 -32.33 27.88
CA GLY A 169 15.32 -32.88 27.02
C GLY A 169 14.04 -33.33 27.75
N GLY A 170 13.02 -33.63 26.95
CA GLY A 170 11.78 -34.25 27.38
C GLY A 170 10.94 -34.66 26.18
N GLY A 171 10.74 -35.97 26.01
CA GLY A 171 10.03 -36.57 24.87
C GLY A 171 8.51 -36.51 24.95
N GLY A 172 7.86 -36.95 23.87
CA GLY A 172 6.42 -37.13 23.79
C GLY A 172 5.99 -37.57 22.40
N SER A 173 5.54 -38.81 22.29
CA SER A 173 5.26 -39.60 21.08
C SER A 173 3.84 -39.48 20.53
N SER A 174 3.67 -39.96 19.29
CA SER A 174 2.45 -40.47 18.62
C SER A 174 1.37 -39.43 18.24
N THR A 175 0.71 -39.48 17.08
CA THR A 175 0.20 -40.66 16.35
C THR A 175 -0.13 -40.27 14.91
N GLY A 176 0.09 -41.19 13.97
CA GLY A 176 -0.36 -41.06 12.58
C GLY A 176 -1.86 -41.33 12.42
N GLY A 177 -2.42 -40.82 11.32
CA GLY A 177 -3.77 -41.12 10.85
C GLY A 177 -3.98 -40.56 9.45
N ASN A 178 -3.91 -41.42 8.44
CA ASN A 178 -4.18 -41.16 7.04
C ASN A 178 -5.70 -41.26 6.74
N SER A 179 -6.09 -40.69 5.60
CA SER A 179 -7.26 -41.00 4.74
C SER A 179 -8.53 -40.12 4.87
N GLY A 180 -8.72 -39.24 3.87
CA GLY A 180 -9.77 -39.46 2.86
C GLY A 180 -11.14 -38.79 3.02
N GLY A 181 -11.37 -37.78 2.17
CA GLY A 181 -12.55 -37.74 1.29
C GLY A 181 -13.79 -36.93 1.73
N GLY A 182 -14.31 -36.13 0.79
CA GLY A 182 -15.69 -35.64 0.76
C GLY A 182 -15.84 -34.17 1.10
N GLY A 183 -16.21 -33.36 0.10
CA GLY A 183 -16.42 -31.93 0.27
C GLY A 183 -17.76 -31.58 0.90
N ASP A 184 -17.89 -30.31 1.28
CA ASP A 184 -19.12 -29.52 1.24
C ASP A 184 -18.72 -28.04 1.20
N GLY A 185 -19.49 -27.26 0.44
CA GLY A 185 -19.20 -25.87 0.15
C GLY A 185 -19.67 -24.94 1.26
N ASP A 186 -18.75 -24.12 1.76
CA ASP A 186 -19.04 -23.09 2.75
C ASP A 186 -18.76 -21.71 2.15
N PHE A 187 -19.84 -21.16 1.60
CA PHE A 187 -20.06 -19.74 1.35
C PHE A 187 -20.14 -19.04 2.72
N PHE A 188 -19.02 -18.47 3.20
CA PHE A 188 -19.04 -17.55 4.33
C PHE A 188 -18.23 -16.29 4.01
N GLY A 189 -18.85 -15.17 4.37
CA GLY A 189 -18.50 -13.83 3.94
C GLY A 189 -17.07 -13.44 4.27
N MET A 190 -16.43 -12.77 3.32
CA MET A 190 -15.22 -11.99 3.61
C MET A 190 -15.66 -10.78 4.45
N GLU A 191 -15.58 -10.98 5.76
CA GLU A 191 -15.77 -9.97 6.78
C GLU A 191 -14.73 -8.86 6.63
N ASP A 192 -15.20 -7.63 6.81
CA ASP A 192 -14.45 -6.40 6.79
C ASP A 192 -13.23 -6.46 7.73
N GLN A 193 -12.05 -6.66 7.16
CA GLN A 193 -10.80 -6.49 7.88
C GLN A 193 -10.59 -4.99 8.09
N CYS A 194 -10.83 -4.54 9.33
CA CYS A 194 -10.45 -3.24 9.84
C CYS A 194 -8.93 -3.06 9.72
N TRP A 195 -8.49 -2.31 8.72
CA TRP A 195 -7.12 -1.83 8.64
C TRP A 195 -6.97 -0.61 9.57
N PHE A 196 -5.98 -0.66 10.47
CA PHE A 196 -5.60 0.49 11.29
C PHE A 196 -5.12 1.62 10.37
N PHE A 197 -5.90 2.70 10.28
CA PHE A 197 -5.49 3.95 9.65
C PHE A 197 -4.80 4.82 10.69
N ASN A 198 -3.52 5.17 10.47
CA ASN A 198 -2.94 6.34 11.12
C ASN A 198 -3.46 7.59 10.41
N TYR A 199 -4.62 8.09 10.85
CA TYR A 199 -5.16 9.37 10.40
C TYR A 199 -4.46 10.49 11.17
N PHE A 200 -3.54 11.21 10.53
CA PHE A 200 -3.08 12.51 11.05
C PHE A 200 -3.92 13.61 10.38
N SER A 201 -5.02 13.99 11.02
CA SER A 201 -5.77 15.21 10.67
C SER A 201 -5.13 16.38 11.42
N ASN A 202 -4.48 17.29 10.70
CA ASN A 202 -4.07 18.57 11.26
C ASN A 202 -5.26 19.54 11.15
N ASP A 203 -6.10 19.57 12.18
CA ASP A 203 -7.03 20.67 12.42
C ASP A 203 -6.23 21.90 12.89
N LEU A 204 -5.81 22.73 11.95
CA LEU A 204 -5.36 24.09 12.24
C LEU A 204 -6.55 25.04 12.03
N LYS A 205 -7.20 25.39 13.13
CA LYS A 205 -8.19 26.47 13.21
C LYS A 205 -7.51 27.83 12.99
N SER A 206 -8.10 28.57 12.04
CA SER A 206 -8.07 30.02 11.75
C SER A 206 -6.77 30.80 11.93
#